data_AF-A0A1Y3AZJ7-F1
#
_entry.id   AF-A0A1Y3AZJ7-F1
#
_cell.length_a   1.000
_cell.length_b   1.000
_cell.length_c   1.000
_cell.angle_alpha   90.00
_cell.angle_beta   90.00
_cell.angle_gamma   90.00
#
_symmetry.space_group_name_H-M   'P 1'
#
loop_
_entity.id
_entity.type
_entity.pdbx_description
1 polymer ?
#
loop_
_entity_poly.entity_id
_entity_poly.type
_entity_poly.pdbx_seq_one_letter_code
_entity_poly.pdbx_strand_id
1 'polypeptide(L)'
;MDTEEGVEVVWNEVRFSERKFFKAKEETISEVFDRLIQLEHPNIVKLHKYWIHKDTDVPKVVFITEYMSSGSLRQYFEKTKRHDIKISLQVIDMICNRII
;
A
#
# COMPACT_ATOMS: atom_id res chain seq x y z
N MET A 1 -12.90 3.08 -8.28
CA MET A 1 -14.06 3.34 -7.43
C MET A 1 -14.68 1.99 -7.11
N ASP A 2 -14.83 1.67 -5.83
CA ASP A 2 -15.64 0.53 -5.42
C ASP A 2 -17.09 0.78 -5.81
N THR A 3 -17.74 -0.23 -6.37
CA THR A 3 -19.10 -0.14 -6.93
C THR A 3 -20.17 -0.34 -5.87
N GLU A 4 -19.83 -0.88 -4.70
CA GLU A 4 -20.77 -1.11 -3.59
C GLU A 4 -20.83 0.07 -2.63
N GLU A 5 -19.68 0.53 -2.11
CA GLU A 5 -19.62 1.61 -1.11
C GLU A 5 -19.37 3.00 -1.73
N GLY A 6 -19.05 3.07 -3.03
CA GLY A 6 -18.74 4.32 -3.72
C GLY A 6 -17.40 4.96 -3.33
N VAL A 7 -16.52 4.22 -2.65
CA VAL A 7 -15.23 4.71 -2.14
C VAL A 7 -14.13 4.53 -3.19
N GLU A 8 -13.20 5.49 -3.28
CA GLU A 8 -12.02 5.33 -4.12
C GLU A 8 -11.01 4.34 -3.51
N VAL A 9 -10.64 3.34 -4.30
CA VAL A 9 -9.75 2.25 -3.88
C VAL A 9 -8.67 2.00 -4.92
N VAL A 10 -7.55 1.45 -4.48
CA VAL A 10 -6.42 1.07 -5.34
C VAL A 10 -6.25 -0.44 -5.35
N TRP A 11 -6.09 -1.00 -6.55
CA TRP A 11 -5.83 -2.41 -6.78
C TRP A 11 -4.33 -2.62 -6.97
N ASN A 12 -3.69 -3.24 -5.99
CA ASN A 12 -2.26 -3.53 -6.02
C ASN A 12 -2.03 -5.00 -6.39
N GLU A 13 -0.97 -5.26 -7.14
CA GLU A 13 -0.60 -6.61 -7.56
C GLU A 13 0.88 -6.89 -7.26
N VAL A 14 1.15 -8.01 -6.59
CA VAL A 14 2.50 -8.52 -6.36
C VAL A 14 2.62 -9.87 -7.06
N ARG A 15 3.57 -9.97 -7.98
CA ARG A 15 3.89 -11.19 -8.73
C ARG A 15 5.10 -11.88 -8.14
N PHE A 16 5.03 -13.18 -7.99
CA PHE A 16 6.13 -14.00 -7.48
C PHE A 16 6.87 -14.64 -8.64
N SER A 17 8.19 -14.45 -8.70
CA SER A 17 9.04 -14.98 -9.78
C SER A 17 9.02 -16.50 -9.87
N GLU A 18 8.90 -17.20 -8.75
CA GLU A 18 8.94 -18.67 -8.71
C GLU A 18 7.85 -19.26 -7.82
N ARG A 19 7.15 -20.26 -8.37
CA ARG A 19 6.04 -20.94 -7.70
C ARG A 19 6.46 -21.74 -6.45
N LYS A 20 7.69 -22.27 -6.43
CA LYS A 20 8.20 -23.02 -5.27
C LYS A 20 8.40 -22.11 -4.06
N PHE A 21 8.99 -20.92 -4.25
CA PHE A 21 9.14 -19.94 -3.18
C PHE A 21 7.80 -19.41 -2.69
N PHE A 22 6.84 -19.19 -3.60
CA PHE A 22 5.50 -18.80 -3.23
C PHE A 22 4.85 -19.84 -2.30
N LYS A 23 4.81 -21.13 -2.69
CA LYS A 23 4.22 -22.19 -1.87
C LYS A 23 4.83 -22.27 -0.46
N ALA A 24 6.14 -22.11 -0.34
CA ALA A 24 6.82 -22.16 0.95
C ALA A 24 6.50 -20.97 1.86
N LYS A 25 5.99 -19.85 1.31
CA LYS A 25 5.64 -18.62 2.05
C LYS A 25 4.15 -18.32 2.09
N GLU A 26 3.34 -19.13 1.43
CA GLU A 26 1.91 -18.87 1.22
C GLU A 26 1.13 -18.68 2.53
N GLU A 27 1.38 -19.53 3.52
CA GLU A 27 0.77 -19.44 4.84
C GLU A 27 1.18 -18.14 5.54
N THR A 28 2.49 -17.85 5.59
CA THR A 28 3.02 -16.60 6.15
C THR A 28 2.46 -15.36 5.45
N ILE A 29 2.34 -15.39 4.12
CA ILE A 29 1.75 -14.31 3.33
C ILE A 29 0.29 -14.11 3.78
N SER A 30 -0.49 -15.18 3.85
CA SER A 30 -1.90 -15.11 4.26
C SER A 30 -2.04 -14.55 5.68
N GLU A 31 -1.27 -15.07 6.64
CA GLU A 31 -1.28 -14.57 8.02
C GLU A 31 -0.93 -13.07 8.12
N VAL A 32 0.04 -12.60 7.34
CA VAL A 32 0.40 -11.18 7.31
C VAL A 32 -0.75 -10.34 6.75
N PHE A 33 -1.36 -10.76 5.64
CA PHE A 33 -2.47 -10.01 5.05
C PHE A 33 -3.72 -10.03 5.93
N ASP A 34 -4.02 -11.14 6.61
CA ASP A 34 -5.12 -11.23 7.58
C ASP A 34 -4.94 -10.23 8.73
N ARG A 35 -3.71 -10.10 9.25
CA ARG A 35 -3.40 -9.10 10.27
C ARG A 35 -3.50 -7.67 9.73
N LEU A 36 -3.05 -7.44 8.50
CA LEU A 36 -3.08 -6.11 7.87
C LEU A 36 -4.51 -5.64 7.58
N ILE A 37 -5.45 -6.55 7.27
CA ILE A 37 -6.88 -6.19 7.10
C ILE A 37 -7.47 -5.66 8.41
N GLN A 38 -7.06 -6.22 9.54
CA GLN A 38 -7.56 -5.83 10.86
C GLN A 38 -6.91 -4.55 11.41
N LEU A 39 -5.82 -4.09 10.78
CA LEU A 39 -5.08 -2.93 11.24
C LEU A 39 -5.82 -1.64 10.85
N GLU A 40 -6.25 -0.89 11.86
CA GLU A 40 -6.90 0.41 11.69
C GLU A 40 -6.13 1.49 12.45
N HIS A 41 -5.56 2.43 11.70
CA HIS A 41 -4.82 3.56 12.26
C HIS A 41 -4.87 4.76 11.31
N PRO A 42 -5.09 5.99 11.80
CA PRO A 42 -5.26 7.18 10.96
C PRO A 42 -4.05 7.53 10.08
N ASN A 43 -2.85 7.05 10.44
CA ASN A 43 -1.62 7.26 9.67
C ASN A 43 -1.12 6.01 8.93
N ILE A 44 -1.88 4.92 8.90
CA ILE A 44 -1.53 3.70 8.16
C ILE A 44 -2.56 3.48 7.07
N VAL A 45 -2.10 3.22 5.85
CA VAL A 45 -2.96 2.94 4.70
C VAL A 45 -3.83 1.71 5.02
N LYS A 46 -5.14 1.89 5.02
CA LYS A 46 -6.11 0.82 5.28
C LYS A 46 -6.11 -0.20 4.16
N LEU A 47 -6.00 -1.46 4.54
CA LEU A 47 -6.18 -2.60 3.66
C LEU A 47 -7.62 -3.11 3.77
N HIS A 48 -8.34 -3.15 2.65
CA HIS A 48 -9.74 -3.58 2.61
C HIS A 48 -9.89 -5.08 2.39
N LYS A 49 -9.15 -5.63 1.43
CA LYS A 49 -9.27 -7.03 1.02
C LYS A 49 -8.01 -7.51 0.32
N TYR A 50 -7.76 -8.81 0.33
CA TYR A 50 -6.78 -9.44 -0.54
C TYR A 50 -7.30 -10.80 -1.04
N TRP A 51 -6.67 -11.30 -2.09
CA TRP A 51 -6.80 -12.69 -2.53
C TRP A 51 -5.57 -13.14 -3.31
N ILE A 52 -5.42 -14.46 -3.42
CA ILE A 52 -4.26 -15.12 -4.01
C ILE A 52 -4.70 -15.86 -5.28
N HIS A 53 -4.04 -15.60 -6.40
CA HIS A 53 -4.17 -16.41 -7.61
C HIS A 53 -3.01 -17.39 -7.68
N LYS A 54 -3.32 -18.67 -7.50
CA LYS A 54 -2.33 -19.76 -7.51
C LYS A 54 -2.30 -20.50 -8.84
N ASP A 55 -3.39 -20.43 -9.60
CA ASP A 55 -3.63 -21.21 -10.80
C ASP A 55 -2.95 -20.64 -12.06
N THR A 56 -2.41 -19.43 -11.97
CA THR A 56 -1.63 -18.79 -13.04
C THR A 56 -0.18 -19.29 -13.05
N ASP A 57 0.47 -19.32 -14.22
CA ASP A 57 1.90 -19.70 -14.36
C ASP A 57 2.81 -18.92 -13.40
N VAL A 58 2.44 -17.67 -13.14
CA VAL A 58 3.07 -16.78 -12.17
C VAL A 58 2.09 -16.55 -11.02
N PRO A 59 2.33 -17.11 -9.82
CA PRO A 59 1.50 -16.82 -8.65
C PRO A 59 1.50 -15.32 -8.35
N LYS A 60 0.34 -14.81 -7.93
CA LYS A 60 0.21 -13.40 -7.57
C LYS A 60 -0.75 -13.18 -6.41
N VAL A 61 -0.47 -12.15 -5.64
CA VAL A 61 -1.35 -11.63 -4.60
C VAL A 61 -1.92 -10.31 -5.11
N VAL A 62 -3.24 -10.18 -5.05
CA VAL A 62 -3.94 -8.94 -5.36
C VAL A 62 -4.55 -8.42 -4.06
N PHE A 63 -4.39 -7.13 -3.80
CA PHE A 63 -4.89 -6.53 -2.57
C PHE A 63 -5.38 -5.10 -2.79
N ILE A 64 -6.40 -4.73 -2.03
CA ILE A 64 -7.15 -3.49 -2.17
C ILE A 64 -6.84 -2.59 -1.00
N THR A 65 -6.33 -1.39 -1.28
CA THR A 65 -6.08 -0.35 -0.27
C THR A 65 -6.97 0.84 -0.53
N GLU A 66 -7.13 1.69 0.49
CA GLU A 66 -7.71 3.02 0.29
C GLU A 66 -6.91 3.83 -0.74
N TYR A 67 -7.59 4.78 -1.39
CA TYR A 67 -6.93 5.71 -2.31
C TYR A 67 -6.32 6.90 -1.58
N MET A 68 -5.08 7.22 -1.92
CA MET A 68 -4.35 8.37 -1.40
C MET A 68 -4.26 9.48 -2.46
N SER A 69 -5.17 10.45 -2.40
CA SER A 69 -5.28 11.54 -3.39
C SER A 69 -4.04 12.45 -3.44
N SER A 70 -3.36 12.63 -2.31
CA SER A 70 -2.19 13.54 -2.18
C SER A 70 -0.89 12.97 -2.74
N GLY A 71 -0.85 11.69 -3.12
CA GLY A 71 0.36 11.02 -3.59
C GLY A 71 1.38 10.74 -2.48
N SER A 72 2.61 10.38 -2.86
CA SER A 72 3.66 10.00 -1.92
C SER A 72 4.55 11.17 -1.49
N LEU A 73 5.18 11.07 -0.31
CA LEU A 73 6.20 12.01 0.13
C LEU A 73 7.35 12.15 -0.87
N ARG A 74 7.72 11.06 -1.56
CA ARG A 74 8.72 11.11 -2.63
C ARG A 74 8.28 12.04 -3.76
N GLN A 75 7.05 11.93 -4.24
CA GLN A 75 6.51 12.81 -5.27
C GLN A 75 6.45 14.26 -4.79
N TYR A 76 6.10 14.49 -3.52
CA TYR A 76 6.13 15.80 -2.90
C TYR A 76 7.54 16.41 -2.94
N PHE A 77 8.57 15.67 -2.49
CA PHE A 77 9.96 16.13 -2.51
C PHE A 77 10.52 16.34 -3.92
N GLU A 78 10.13 15.50 -4.88
CA GLU A 78 10.51 15.69 -6.29
C GLU A 78 9.90 16.97 -6.87
N LYS A 79 8.64 17.29 -6.53
CA LYS A 79 7.96 18.53 -6.95
C LYS A 79 8.59 19.76 -6.31
N THR A 80 8.88 19.74 -5.01
CA THR A 80 9.49 20.90 -4.33
C THR A 80 10.88 21.17 -4.87
N LYS A 81 11.70 20.13 -5.09
CA LYS A 81 13.01 20.25 -5.73
C LYS A 81 12.91 20.83 -7.14
N ARG A 82 11.93 20.40 -7.94
CA ARG A 82 11.75 20.88 -9.32
C ARG A 82 11.38 22.37 -9.38
N HIS A 83 10.64 22.87 -8.40
CA HIS A 83 10.15 24.25 -8.37
C HIS A 83 10.96 25.15 -7.40
N ASP A 84 12.11 24.68 -6.92
CA ASP A 84 12.96 25.36 -5.92
C ASP A 84 12.19 25.84 -4.67
N ILE A 85 11.18 25.07 -4.27
CA ILE A 85 10.35 25.37 -3.09
C ILE A 85 11.11 24.93 -1.85
N LYS A 86 11.42 25.89 -0.96
CA LYS A 86 11.98 25.58 0.36
C LYS A 86 10.92 24.97 1.27
N ILE A 87 11.23 23.82 1.84
CA ILE A 87 10.38 23.14 2.82
C ILE A 87 10.75 23.66 4.21
N SER A 88 9.76 24.10 4.98
CA SER A 88 9.98 24.57 6.36
C SER A 88 10.21 23.39 7.31
N LEU A 89 10.96 23.65 8.38
CA LEU A 89 11.16 22.67 9.46
C LEU A 89 9.82 22.21 10.08
N GLN A 90 8.84 23.11 10.18
CA GLN A 90 7.50 22.78 10.68
C GLN A 90 6.81 21.68 9.85
N VAL A 91 6.96 21.72 8.52
CA VAL A 91 6.39 20.70 7.64
C VAL A 91 7.11 19.36 7.82
N ILE A 92 8.44 19.38 8.00
CA ILE A 92 9.23 18.18 8.28
C ILE A 92 8.81 17.57 9.62
N ASP A 93 8.70 18.38 10.68
CA ASP A 93 8.28 17.93 12.00
C ASP A 93 6.86 17.33 11.97
N MET A 94 5.93 17.97 11.26
CA MET A 94 4.58 17.46 11.06
C MET A 94 4.58 16.09 10.38
N ILE A 95 5.41 15.89 9.35
CA ILE A 95 5.53 14.60 8.65
C ILE A 95 6.10 13.54 9.60
N CYS A 96 7.18 13.86 10.33
CA CYS A 96 7.79 12.94 11.28
C CYS A 96 6.82 12.50 12.38
N ASN A 97 6.05 13.44 12.96
CA ASN A 97 5.06 13.14 14.00
C ASN A 97 3.91 12.26 13.54
N ARG A 98 3.67 12.13 12.23
CA ARG A 98 2.66 11.22 11.69
C ARG A 98 3.21 9.83 11.39
N ILE A 99 4.53 9.69 11.25
CA ILE A 99 5.21 8.43 10.92
C ILE A 99 5.68 7.70 12.18
N ILE A 100 6.14 8.44 13.19
CA ILE A 100 6.63 7.93 14.49
C ILE A 100 5.44 7.65 15.41
#